data_AF-A0A1U7J330-F1
#
_entry.id   AF-A0A1U7J330-F1
#
_cell.length_a   1.000
_cell.length_b   1.000
_cell.length_c   1.000
_cell.angle_alpha   90.00
_cell.angle_beta   90.00
_cell.angle_gamma   90.00
#
_symmetry.space_group_name_H-M   'P 1'
#
loop_
_entity.id
_entity.type
_entity.pdbx_description
1 polymer ?
#
loop_
_entity_poly.entity_id
_entity_poly.type
_entity_poly.pdbx_seq_one_letter_code
_entity_poly.pdbx_strand_id
1 'polypeptide(L)'
;MTAVTTERLSRDWVTLGFMIFVHSMAALAFLPANFSWAAIGVALLLHWFTGCLGITLGWHRLVSHRSFTVPKWLEYFFVFCGTLACQHGPIMWVGLHRHHHAYSDQSLDHHDSNKGFWWSHMGWMLRDVPARHEVDRFIRDIKDDRFYMFCEKYFLLMQVGLGVVLYAIGGWPFVLWGIFVRLVAVYHCTWLVNSATHKFGYRSHDTDDKSTNCWWVAVLTYGEGWHNNHHAYQYSARHGLEWWEIDMTWMIISLLEKVGLAKKVKLGNLAEG
;
A
#
# COMPACT_ATOMS: atom_id res chain seq x y z
N MET A 1 31.40 -17.46 17.38
CA MET A 1 30.45 -16.33 17.40
C MET A 1 31.04 -15.24 16.52
N THR A 2 30.70 -15.22 15.24
CA THR A 2 31.00 -14.09 14.36
C THR A 2 30.03 -12.98 14.72
N ALA A 3 30.56 -11.89 15.26
CA ALA A 3 29.78 -10.68 15.48
C ALA A 3 29.24 -10.24 14.11
N VAL A 4 27.93 -10.38 13.91
CA VAL A 4 27.24 -9.71 12.81
C VAL A 4 27.36 -8.22 13.12
N THR A 5 28.35 -7.57 12.53
CA THR A 5 28.41 -6.12 12.48
C THR A 5 27.11 -5.66 11.86
N THR A 6 26.23 -5.05 12.67
CA THR A 6 25.03 -4.40 12.17
C THR A 6 25.49 -3.28 11.25
N GLU A 7 25.59 -3.57 9.96
CA GLU A 7 26.02 -2.60 8.97
C GLU A 7 25.02 -1.44 9.02
N ARG A 8 25.51 -0.27 9.42
CA ARG A 8 24.66 0.90 9.61
C ARG A 8 24.32 1.43 8.22
N LEU A 9 23.19 0.97 7.68
CA LEU A 9 22.68 1.39 6.37
C LEU A 9 22.76 2.92 6.23
N SER A 10 23.24 3.39 5.08
CA SER A 10 23.35 4.82 4.79
C SER A 10 21.98 5.48 4.76
N ARG A 11 21.93 6.80 4.98
CA ARG A 11 20.67 7.56 4.90
C ARG A 11 20.27 7.79 3.45
N ASP A 12 19.00 7.57 3.14
CA ASP A 12 18.39 8.01 1.87
C ASP A 12 17.92 9.46 2.01
N TRP A 13 18.80 10.40 1.63
CA TRP A 13 18.53 11.83 1.73
C TRP A 13 17.43 12.31 0.78
N VAL A 14 17.25 11.63 -0.35
CA VAL A 14 16.21 11.97 -1.34
C VAL A 14 14.85 11.64 -0.76
N THR A 15 14.68 10.42 -0.25
CA THR A 15 13.43 10.00 0.40
C THR A 15 13.15 10.85 1.64
N LEU A 16 14.15 11.15 2.47
CA LEU A 16 13.97 12.01 3.63
C LEU A 16 13.49 13.42 3.24
N GLY A 17 14.13 14.05 2.25
CA GLY A 17 13.73 15.38 1.78
C GLY A 17 12.32 15.39 1.19
N PHE A 18 11.98 14.37 0.39
CA PHE A 18 10.63 14.20 -0.16
C PHE A 18 9.57 14.06 0.94
N MET A 19 9.83 13.23 1.96
CA MET A 19 8.90 13.05 3.07
C MET A 19 8.70 14.35 3.85
N ILE A 20 9.78 15.08 4.18
CA ILE A 20 9.68 16.38 4.85
C ILE A 20 8.81 17.34 4.02
N PHE A 21 9.09 17.45 2.71
CA PHE A 21 8.33 18.32 1.81
C PHE A 21 6.84 17.98 1.80
N VAL A 22 6.47 16.72 1.57
CA VAL A 22 5.05 16.30 1.48
C VAL A 22 4.31 16.57 2.79
N HIS A 23 4.92 16.28 3.94
CA HIS A 23 4.29 16.51 5.25
C HIS A 23 4.19 18.01 5.58
N SER A 24 5.22 18.80 5.26
CA SER A 24 5.17 20.26 5.43
C SER A 24 4.07 20.89 4.56
N MET A 25 3.93 20.47 3.31
CA MET A 25 2.85 20.95 2.43
C MET A 25 1.47 20.52 2.94
N ALA A 26 1.32 19.29 3.45
CA ALA A 26 0.07 18.84 4.06
C ALA A 26 -0.32 19.70 5.27
N ALA A 27 0.64 20.13 6.09
CA ALA A 27 0.37 21.00 7.24
C ALA A 27 -0.22 22.37 6.83
N LEU A 28 0.14 22.89 5.65
CA LEU A 28 -0.41 24.16 5.14
C LEU A 28 -1.91 24.08 4.83
N ALA A 29 -2.46 22.88 4.62
CA ALA A 29 -3.88 22.67 4.36
C ALA A 29 -4.77 23.09 5.55
N PHE A 30 -4.21 23.08 6.76
CA PHE A 30 -4.91 23.40 8.01
C PHE A 30 -4.91 24.90 8.35
N LEU A 31 -4.22 25.72 7.54
CA LEU A 31 -4.36 27.17 7.64
C LEU A 31 -5.78 27.58 7.22
N PRO A 32 -6.42 28.55 7.89
CA PRO A 32 -7.81 28.94 7.58
C PRO A 32 -8.06 29.29 6.10
N ALA A 33 -7.07 29.88 5.42
CA ALA A 33 -7.15 30.22 4.00
C ALA A 33 -7.22 29.00 3.06
N ASN A 34 -6.77 27.83 3.52
CA ASN A 34 -6.70 26.60 2.73
C ASN A 34 -7.75 25.55 3.16
N PHE A 35 -8.56 25.85 4.17
CA PHE A 35 -9.62 24.96 4.63
C PHE A 35 -10.84 25.03 3.69
N SER A 36 -11.31 23.87 3.24
CA SER A 36 -12.52 23.78 2.41
C SER A 36 -13.15 22.40 2.54
N TRP A 37 -14.45 22.37 2.88
CA TRP A 37 -15.21 21.12 2.97
C TRP A 37 -15.25 20.37 1.63
N ALA A 38 -15.31 21.10 0.50
CA ALA A 38 -15.23 20.48 -0.83
C ALA A 38 -13.85 19.85 -1.07
N ALA A 39 -12.77 20.51 -0.64
CA ALA A 39 -11.42 19.98 -0.76
C ALA A 39 -11.20 18.73 0.12
N ILE A 40 -11.80 18.70 1.32
CA ILE A 40 -11.83 17.51 2.19
C ILE A 40 -12.56 16.36 1.48
N GLY A 41 -13.73 16.63 0.88
CA GLY A 41 -14.47 15.63 0.11
C GLY A 41 -13.64 15.04 -1.04
N VAL A 42 -12.90 15.89 -1.76
CA VAL A 42 -11.96 15.45 -2.80
C VAL A 42 -10.83 14.60 -2.22
N ALA A 43 -10.25 14.98 -1.09
CA ALA A 43 -9.21 14.20 -0.44
C ALA A 43 -9.71 12.81 -0.02
N LEU A 44 -10.91 12.71 0.55
CA LEU A 44 -11.52 11.43 0.95
C LEU A 44 -11.82 10.54 -0.26
N LEU A 45 -12.36 11.13 -1.34
CA LEU A 45 -12.63 10.41 -2.58
C LEU A 45 -11.32 9.87 -3.18
N LEU A 46 -10.30 10.73 -3.32
CA LEU A 46 -8.99 10.33 -3.84
C LEU A 46 -8.29 9.33 -2.92
N HIS A 47 -8.46 9.44 -1.59
CA HIS A 47 -7.95 8.46 -0.63
C HIS A 47 -8.56 7.08 -0.88
N TRP A 48 -9.87 7.01 -1.14
CA TRP A 48 -10.52 5.75 -1.50
C TRP A 48 -10.04 5.21 -2.86
N PHE A 49 -9.90 6.06 -3.88
CA PHE A 49 -9.37 5.64 -5.18
C PHE A 49 -7.94 5.11 -5.06
N THR A 50 -7.04 5.81 -4.37
CA THR A 50 -5.62 5.44 -4.35
C THR A 50 -5.29 4.39 -3.29
N GLY A 51 -5.96 4.44 -2.14
CA GLY A 51 -5.84 3.44 -1.09
C GLY A 51 -6.59 2.15 -1.44
N CYS A 52 -7.92 2.20 -1.50
CA CYS A 52 -8.75 1.01 -1.69
C CYS A 52 -8.64 0.42 -3.11
N LEU A 53 -8.97 1.19 -4.15
CA LEU A 53 -8.91 0.63 -5.51
C LEU A 53 -7.47 0.44 -6.00
N GLY A 54 -6.59 1.36 -5.62
CA GLY A 54 -5.19 1.40 -6.05
C GLY A 54 -4.30 0.39 -5.34
N ILE A 55 -4.00 0.66 -4.06
CA ILE A 55 -3.06 -0.15 -3.29
C ILE A 55 -3.69 -1.51 -2.95
N THR A 56 -4.84 -1.54 -2.28
CA THR A 56 -5.35 -2.80 -1.70
C THR A 56 -5.91 -3.74 -2.78
N LEU A 57 -6.81 -3.26 -3.63
CA LEU A 57 -7.37 -4.07 -4.71
C LEU A 57 -6.34 -4.30 -5.82
N GLY A 58 -5.76 -3.22 -6.34
CA GLY A 58 -4.91 -3.23 -7.52
C GLY A 58 -3.52 -3.82 -7.26
N TRP A 59 -2.68 -3.10 -6.52
CA TRP A 59 -1.28 -3.48 -6.35
C TRP A 59 -1.12 -4.72 -5.47
N HIS A 60 -1.87 -4.80 -4.38
CA HIS A 60 -1.73 -5.86 -3.41
C HIS A 60 -2.40 -7.16 -3.88
N ARG A 61 -3.73 -7.22 -3.90
CA ARG A 61 -4.46 -8.48 -4.17
C ARG A 61 -4.42 -8.90 -5.64
N LEU A 62 -4.61 -7.96 -6.57
CA LEU A 62 -4.65 -8.26 -8.00
C LEU A 62 -3.25 -8.53 -8.57
N VAL A 63 -2.30 -7.62 -8.39
CA VAL A 63 -0.98 -7.73 -9.03
C VAL A 63 0.00 -8.54 -8.20
N SER A 64 0.18 -8.23 -6.91
CA SER A 64 1.21 -8.89 -6.10
C SER A 64 0.87 -10.35 -5.83
N HIS A 65 -0.35 -10.62 -5.39
CA HIS A 65 -0.77 -11.98 -4.99
C HIS A 65 -1.47 -12.78 -6.08
N ARG A 66 -1.89 -12.13 -7.17
CA ARG A 66 -2.68 -12.78 -8.24
C ARG A 66 -3.87 -13.55 -7.65
N SER A 67 -4.55 -12.93 -6.69
CA SER A 67 -5.68 -13.53 -5.96
C SER A 67 -6.93 -13.64 -6.84
N PHE A 68 -6.98 -12.87 -7.92
CA PHE A 68 -8.01 -12.93 -8.96
C PHE A 68 -7.45 -12.34 -10.27
N THR A 69 -8.25 -12.37 -11.33
CA THR A 69 -7.93 -11.77 -12.63
C THR A 69 -9.08 -10.88 -13.09
N VAL A 70 -8.77 -9.82 -13.83
CA VAL A 70 -9.74 -8.93 -14.46
C VAL A 70 -9.34 -8.66 -15.92
N PRO A 71 -10.24 -8.13 -16.78
CA PRO A 71 -9.84 -7.61 -18.09
C PRO A 71 -8.67 -6.63 -17.97
N LYS A 72 -7.74 -6.68 -18.93
CA LYS A 72 -6.49 -5.93 -18.85
C LYS A 72 -6.68 -4.41 -18.70
N TRP A 73 -7.70 -3.83 -19.33
CA TRP A 73 -8.03 -2.41 -19.18
C TRP A 73 -8.40 -2.03 -17.73
N LEU A 74 -9.07 -2.94 -17.02
CA LEU A 74 -9.47 -2.75 -15.63
C LEU A 74 -8.29 -2.97 -14.68
N GLU A 75 -7.41 -3.92 -14.97
CA GLU A 75 -6.12 -4.06 -14.28
C GLU A 75 -5.30 -2.77 -14.39
N TYR A 76 -5.16 -2.21 -15.60
CA TYR A 76 -4.46 -0.94 -15.82
C TYR A 76 -5.12 0.23 -15.10
N PHE A 77 -6.45 0.28 -15.05
CA PHE A 77 -7.16 1.28 -14.25
C PHE A 77 -6.78 1.20 -12.77
N PHE A 78 -6.82 0.02 -12.15
CA PHE A 78 -6.43 -0.14 -10.75
C PHE A 78 -4.94 0.14 -10.52
N VAL A 79 -4.06 -0.27 -11.44
CA VAL A 79 -2.63 0.05 -11.38
C VAL A 79 -2.39 1.55 -11.44
N PHE A 80 -3.12 2.28 -12.29
CA PHE A 80 -3.06 3.74 -12.36
C PHE A 80 -3.52 4.39 -11.05
N CYS A 81 -4.64 3.94 -10.49
CA CYS A 81 -5.11 4.40 -9.18
C CYS A 81 -4.04 4.19 -8.08
N GLY A 82 -3.37 3.04 -8.06
CA GLY A 82 -2.27 2.77 -7.13
C GLY A 82 -1.06 3.66 -7.38
N THR A 83 -0.75 3.96 -8.65
CA THR A 83 0.35 4.85 -9.02
C THR A 83 0.13 6.26 -8.47
N LEU A 84 -1.14 6.69 -8.41
CA LEU A 84 -1.51 7.94 -7.77
C LEU A 84 -1.35 7.94 -6.24
N ALA A 85 -1.09 6.80 -5.58
CA ALA A 85 -0.73 6.76 -4.16
C ALA A 85 0.73 7.17 -3.90
N CYS A 86 1.57 7.26 -4.94
CA CYS A 86 2.94 7.78 -4.86
C CYS A 86 3.84 7.05 -3.84
N GLN A 87 3.73 5.72 -3.72
CA GLN A 87 4.59 4.88 -2.86
C GLN A 87 5.70 4.21 -3.68
N HIS A 88 6.43 4.99 -4.48
CA HIS A 88 7.13 4.53 -5.70
C HIS A 88 6.14 4.11 -6.80
N GLY A 89 6.67 3.58 -7.90
CA GLY A 89 5.89 3.01 -8.98
C GLY A 89 5.48 1.55 -8.71
N PRO A 90 4.61 0.98 -9.56
CA PRO A 90 4.05 -0.34 -9.36
C PRO A 90 5.08 -1.47 -9.41
N ILE A 91 6.17 -1.34 -10.17
CA ILE A 91 7.19 -2.39 -10.27
C ILE A 91 7.96 -2.47 -8.94
N MET A 92 8.44 -1.32 -8.45
CA MET A 92 9.16 -1.24 -7.18
C MET A 92 8.28 -1.68 -6.01
N TRP A 93 7.04 -1.19 -5.94
CA TRP A 93 6.12 -1.52 -4.84
C TRP A 93 5.79 -3.01 -4.81
N VAL A 94 5.38 -3.60 -5.94
CA VAL A 94 5.03 -5.03 -6.02
C VAL A 94 6.26 -5.91 -5.73
N GLY A 95 7.43 -5.53 -6.24
CA GLY A 95 8.66 -6.29 -6.01
C GLY A 95 9.08 -6.29 -4.54
N LEU A 96 9.08 -5.14 -3.88
CA LEU A 96 9.37 -5.04 -2.46
C LEU A 96 8.32 -5.76 -1.61
N HIS A 97 7.04 -5.67 -1.96
CA HIS A 97 5.97 -6.38 -1.26
C HIS A 97 6.11 -7.91 -1.35
N ARG A 98 6.40 -8.44 -2.54
CA ARG A 98 6.66 -9.88 -2.73
C ARG A 98 7.95 -10.32 -2.02
N HIS A 99 8.97 -9.47 -1.98
CA HIS A 99 10.18 -9.71 -1.19
C HIS A 99 9.87 -9.75 0.31
N HIS A 100 9.03 -8.84 0.81
CA HIS A 100 8.58 -8.86 2.20
C HIS A 100 7.89 -10.19 2.52
N HIS A 101 6.94 -10.66 1.71
CA HIS A 101 6.30 -11.95 1.96
C HIS A 101 7.26 -13.14 2.00
N ALA A 102 8.36 -13.10 1.22
CA ALA A 102 9.37 -14.16 1.23
C ALA A 102 10.24 -14.16 2.50
N TYR A 103 10.35 -13.01 3.19
CA TYR A 103 11.31 -12.79 4.28
C TYR A 103 10.70 -12.09 5.50
N SER A 104 9.37 -12.07 5.63
CA SER A 104 8.64 -11.26 6.60
C SER A 104 9.18 -11.46 8.02
N ASP A 105 9.49 -10.36 8.70
CA ASP A 105 10.08 -10.36 10.05
C ASP A 105 11.41 -11.15 10.18
N GLN A 106 12.14 -11.30 9.07
CA GLN A 106 13.51 -11.80 9.04
C GLN A 106 14.48 -10.67 8.69
N SER A 107 15.78 -10.91 8.81
CA SER A 107 16.81 -9.89 8.62
C SER A 107 16.83 -9.24 7.23
N LEU A 108 16.38 -9.98 6.20
CA LEU A 108 16.28 -9.52 4.81
C LEU A 108 15.05 -8.65 4.56
N ASP A 109 14.03 -8.70 5.42
CA ASP A 109 12.89 -7.80 5.33
C ASP A 109 13.32 -6.36 5.63
N HIS A 110 13.04 -5.48 4.67
CA HIS A 110 13.39 -4.08 4.75
C HIS A 110 12.62 -3.38 5.87
N HIS A 111 11.36 -3.76 6.10
CA HIS A 111 10.54 -3.25 7.18
C HIS A 111 10.32 -4.27 8.31
N ASP A 112 11.31 -5.12 8.55
CA ASP A 112 11.38 -6.08 9.67
C ASP A 112 10.89 -5.46 10.99
N SER A 113 9.77 -5.97 11.51
CA SER A 113 9.14 -5.44 12.71
C SER A 113 9.96 -5.70 13.98
N ASN A 114 10.92 -6.64 13.96
CA ASN A 114 11.82 -6.89 15.08
C ASN A 114 12.75 -5.71 15.38
N LYS A 115 12.99 -4.83 14.40
CA LYS A 115 13.75 -3.58 14.57
C LYS A 115 12.92 -2.48 15.24
N GLY A 116 11.65 -2.74 15.53
CA GLY A 116 10.76 -1.89 16.31
C GLY A 116 9.71 -1.15 15.48
N PHE A 117 8.66 -0.71 16.16
CA PHE A 117 7.47 -0.10 15.53
C PHE A 117 7.80 1.05 14.57
N TRP A 118 8.68 1.97 14.98
CA TRP A 118 9.03 3.12 14.13
C TRP A 118 9.91 2.73 12.95
N TRP A 119 10.71 1.66 13.07
CA TRP A 119 11.46 1.12 11.93
C TRP A 119 10.51 0.61 10.85
N SER A 120 9.61 -0.30 11.20
CA SER A 120 8.67 -0.89 10.24
C SER A 120 7.63 0.11 9.72
N HIS A 121 7.28 1.13 10.52
CA HIS A 121 6.35 2.18 10.08
C HIS A 121 6.97 3.07 9.01
N MET A 122 8.12 3.69 9.29
CA MET A 122 8.74 4.61 8.33
C MET A 122 10.26 4.71 8.43
N GLY A 123 10.90 4.10 9.42
CA GLY A 123 12.35 4.23 9.60
C GLY A 123 13.14 3.56 8.47
N TRP A 124 12.64 2.45 7.95
CA TRP A 124 13.30 1.68 6.89
C TRP A 124 13.51 2.48 5.60
N MET A 125 12.52 3.26 5.17
CA MET A 125 12.57 4.01 3.90
C MET A 125 13.50 5.23 3.97
N LEU A 126 13.90 5.64 5.19
CA LEU A 126 14.87 6.73 5.41
C LEU A 126 16.32 6.23 5.37
N ARG A 127 16.51 4.97 4.99
CA ARG A 127 17.80 4.29 4.83
C ARG A 127 17.86 3.67 3.46
N ASP A 128 19.08 3.28 3.07
CA ASP A 128 19.25 2.42 1.91
C ASP A 128 18.52 1.09 2.12
N VAL A 129 17.94 0.57 1.03
CA VAL A 129 17.06 -0.60 1.05
C VAL A 129 17.66 -1.68 0.13
N PRO A 130 18.49 -2.59 0.66
CA PRO A 130 19.17 -3.61 -0.15
C PRO A 130 18.21 -4.47 -0.99
N ALA A 131 16.98 -4.71 -0.49
CA ALA A 131 15.93 -5.45 -1.19
C ALA A 131 15.56 -4.84 -2.56
N ARG A 132 15.84 -3.55 -2.80
CA ARG A 132 15.64 -2.89 -4.11
C ARG A 132 16.45 -3.59 -5.22
N HIS A 133 17.61 -4.16 -4.92
CA HIS A 133 18.44 -4.88 -5.88
C HIS A 133 17.88 -6.27 -6.26
N GLU A 134 16.93 -6.78 -5.47
CA GLU A 134 16.32 -8.08 -5.69
C GLU A 134 14.98 -8.00 -6.42
N VAL A 135 14.41 -6.79 -6.57
CA VAL A 135 13.08 -6.54 -7.16
C VAL A 135 12.88 -7.32 -8.45
N ASP A 136 13.82 -7.25 -9.41
CA ASP A 136 13.73 -7.91 -10.72
C ASP A 136 13.45 -9.43 -10.64
N ARG A 137 13.88 -10.10 -9.57
CA ARG A 137 13.62 -11.53 -9.33
C ARG A 137 12.15 -11.79 -9.04
N PHE A 138 11.48 -10.85 -8.37
CA PHE A 138 10.12 -10.96 -7.88
C PHE A 138 9.06 -10.44 -8.86
N ILE A 139 9.42 -9.75 -9.95
CA ILE A 139 8.47 -9.07 -10.86
C ILE A 139 8.50 -9.55 -12.31
N ARG A 140 8.98 -10.78 -12.56
CA ARG A 140 9.11 -11.36 -13.91
C ARG A 140 7.83 -11.34 -14.75
N ASP A 141 6.66 -11.39 -14.12
CA ASP A 141 5.34 -11.37 -14.75
C ASP A 141 4.87 -9.97 -15.20
N ILE A 142 5.49 -8.89 -14.72
CA ILE A 142 5.09 -7.50 -15.03
C ILE A 142 6.22 -6.60 -15.56
N LYS A 143 7.48 -7.04 -15.46
CA LYS A 143 8.66 -6.23 -15.75
C LYS A 143 8.72 -5.64 -17.16
N ASP A 144 8.21 -6.38 -18.14
CA ASP A 144 8.27 -6.01 -19.56
C ASP A 144 6.96 -5.35 -20.05
N ASP A 145 5.96 -5.17 -19.16
CA ASP A 145 4.70 -4.52 -19.51
C ASP A 145 4.90 -3.00 -19.63
N ARG A 146 4.65 -2.47 -20.84
CA ARG A 146 4.86 -1.05 -21.18
C ARG A 146 4.07 -0.10 -20.30
N PHE A 147 2.86 -0.47 -19.90
CA PHE A 147 2.03 0.39 -19.06
C PHE A 147 2.59 0.44 -17.63
N TYR A 148 3.02 -0.71 -17.09
CA TYR A 148 3.67 -0.75 -15.78
C TYR A 148 4.97 0.04 -15.78
N MET A 149 5.81 -0.09 -16.81
CA MET A 149 7.04 0.71 -16.95
C MET A 149 6.75 2.22 -17.07
N PHE A 150 5.66 2.60 -17.75
CA PHE A 150 5.22 3.99 -17.84
C PHE A 150 4.82 4.52 -16.46
N CYS A 151 3.98 3.79 -15.72
CA CYS A 151 3.62 4.13 -14.34
C CYS A 151 4.84 4.17 -13.42
N GLU A 152 5.78 3.22 -13.57
CA GLU A 152 7.02 3.15 -12.79
C GLU A 152 7.87 4.39 -12.98
N LYS A 153 8.04 4.82 -14.24
CA LYS A 153 8.90 5.96 -14.56
C LYS A 153 8.27 7.30 -14.19
N TYR A 154 6.94 7.43 -14.32
CA TYR A 154 6.28 8.73 -14.29
C TYR A 154 5.34 8.95 -13.10
N PHE A 155 5.33 8.09 -12.08
CA PHE A 155 4.43 8.22 -10.92
C PHE A 155 4.47 9.62 -10.26
N LEU A 156 5.65 10.25 -10.15
CA LEU A 156 5.77 11.62 -9.64
C LEU A 156 5.16 12.66 -10.59
N LEU A 157 5.38 12.54 -11.90
CA LEU A 157 4.78 13.45 -12.88
C LEU A 157 3.25 13.30 -12.92
N MET A 158 2.72 12.10 -12.66
CA MET A 158 1.28 11.90 -12.53
C MET A 158 0.69 12.67 -11.34
N GLN A 159 1.42 12.82 -10.22
CA GLN A 159 1.00 13.70 -9.12
C GLN A 159 0.96 15.16 -9.55
N VAL A 160 1.95 15.62 -10.32
CA VAL A 160 1.98 16.98 -10.86
C VAL A 160 0.78 17.21 -11.77
N GLY A 161 0.50 16.27 -12.69
CA GLY A 161 -0.67 16.34 -13.56
C GLY A 161 -1.99 16.40 -12.79
N LEU A 162 -2.16 15.54 -11.78
CA LEU A 162 -3.34 15.57 -10.90
C LEU A 162 -3.43 16.91 -10.13
N GLY A 163 -2.30 17.43 -9.64
CA GLY A 163 -2.24 18.72 -8.95
C GLY A 163 -2.66 19.89 -9.83
N VAL A 164 -2.25 19.92 -11.11
CA VAL A 164 -2.69 20.92 -12.08
C VAL A 164 -4.21 20.87 -12.29
N VAL A 165 -4.78 19.67 -12.44
CA VAL A 165 -6.24 19.48 -12.58
C VAL A 165 -6.98 19.95 -11.34
N LEU A 166 -6.51 19.56 -10.15
CA LEU A 166 -7.11 19.97 -8.88
C LEU A 166 -7.05 21.49 -8.67
N TYR A 167 -5.93 22.11 -9.04
CA TYR A 167 -5.78 23.56 -8.99
C TYR A 167 -6.78 24.27 -9.91
N ALA A 168 -6.96 23.77 -11.14
CA ALA A 168 -7.90 24.33 -12.09
C ALA A 168 -9.37 24.24 -11.61
N ILE A 169 -9.71 23.22 -10.82
CA ILE A 169 -11.07 23.00 -10.32
C ILE A 169 -11.36 23.81 -9.05
N GLY A 170 -10.42 23.85 -8.10
CA GLY A 170 -10.70 24.40 -6.77
C GLY A 170 -9.50 25.07 -6.09
N GLY A 171 -8.48 25.45 -6.86
CA GLY A 171 -7.31 26.20 -6.41
C GLY A 171 -6.43 25.43 -5.42
N TRP A 172 -5.65 26.18 -4.65
CA TRP A 172 -4.72 25.64 -3.66
C TRP A 172 -5.36 24.73 -2.59
N PRO A 173 -6.57 25.00 -2.06
CA PRO A 173 -7.22 24.06 -1.14
C PRO A 173 -7.34 22.66 -1.73
N PHE A 174 -7.76 22.53 -2.99
CA PHE A 174 -7.91 21.23 -3.64
C PHE A 174 -6.57 20.52 -3.85
N VAL A 175 -5.51 21.27 -4.15
CA VAL A 175 -4.15 20.70 -4.25
C VAL A 175 -3.63 20.23 -2.89
N LEU A 176 -3.73 21.09 -1.88
CA LEU A 176 -3.22 20.80 -0.53
C LEU A 176 -3.93 19.59 0.09
N TRP A 177 -5.26 19.54 -0.01
CA TRP A 177 -6.04 18.41 0.50
C TRP A 177 -5.95 17.18 -0.41
N GLY A 178 -6.19 17.34 -1.71
CA GLY A 178 -6.28 16.25 -2.68
C GLY A 178 -4.94 15.63 -3.07
N ILE A 179 -3.82 16.35 -2.96
CA ILE A 179 -2.47 15.80 -3.10
C ILE A 179 -1.88 15.54 -1.72
N PHE A 180 -1.48 16.58 -0.99
CA PHE A 180 -0.55 16.43 0.13
C PHE A 180 -1.18 15.77 1.36
N VAL A 181 -2.33 16.25 1.85
CA VAL A 181 -3.01 15.63 3.00
C VAL A 181 -3.40 14.20 2.66
N ARG A 182 -3.97 13.97 1.48
CA ARG A 182 -4.36 12.64 1.02
C ARG A 182 -3.15 11.70 0.91
N LEU A 183 -2.00 12.14 0.39
CA LEU A 183 -0.78 11.31 0.34
C LEU A 183 -0.29 10.96 1.74
N VAL A 184 -0.20 11.93 2.66
CA VAL A 184 0.20 11.68 4.06
C VAL A 184 -0.75 10.68 4.72
N ALA A 185 -2.06 10.84 4.54
CA ALA A 185 -3.05 9.92 5.08
C ALA A 185 -2.89 8.50 4.51
N VAL A 186 -2.77 8.36 3.18
CA VAL A 186 -2.55 7.06 2.53
C VAL A 186 -1.24 6.41 3.00
N TYR A 187 -0.15 7.18 3.09
CA TYR A 187 1.13 6.71 3.58
C TYR A 187 1.02 6.13 4.98
N HIS A 188 0.52 6.90 5.95
CA HIS A 188 0.40 6.39 7.31
C HIS A 188 -0.58 5.22 7.43
N CYS A 189 -1.67 5.19 6.66
CA CYS A 189 -2.57 4.03 6.63
C CYS A 189 -1.84 2.78 6.12
N THR A 190 -1.10 2.87 5.01
CA THR A 190 -0.31 1.73 4.50
C THR A 190 0.80 1.32 5.46
N TRP A 191 1.53 2.27 6.03
CA TRP A 191 2.62 2.00 6.96
C TRP A 191 2.14 1.40 8.28
N LEU A 192 0.90 1.67 8.69
CA LEU A 192 0.27 1.00 9.82
C LEU A 192 0.07 -0.50 9.57
N VAL A 193 -0.08 -0.94 8.32
CA VAL A 193 -0.09 -2.36 7.98
C VAL A 193 1.25 -2.95 8.40
N ASN A 194 2.37 -2.40 7.93
CA ASN A 194 3.71 -2.91 8.23
C ASN A 194 4.07 -2.82 9.73
N SER A 195 3.53 -1.84 10.46
CA SER A 195 3.93 -1.60 11.86
C SER A 195 2.92 -2.07 12.90
N ALA A 196 1.68 -1.58 12.84
CA ALA A 196 0.69 -1.88 13.85
C ALA A 196 0.19 -3.32 13.74
N THR A 197 0.02 -3.83 12.52
CA THR A 197 -0.43 -5.22 12.36
C THR A 197 0.66 -6.26 12.64
N HIS A 198 1.92 -5.86 12.86
CA HIS A 198 2.97 -6.76 13.38
C HIS A 198 3.19 -6.63 14.89
N LYS A 199 2.34 -5.86 15.59
CA LYS A 199 2.52 -5.55 17.01
C LYS A 199 1.25 -5.60 17.84
N PHE A 200 0.12 -5.21 17.27
CA PHE A 200 -1.14 -5.02 17.98
C PHE A 200 -2.27 -5.77 17.27
N GLY A 201 -2.97 -6.62 18.01
CA GLY A 201 -4.09 -7.37 17.47
C GLY A 201 -4.17 -8.76 18.08
N TYR A 202 -5.02 -9.59 17.49
CA TYR A 202 -5.11 -11.02 17.79
C TYR A 202 -4.53 -11.83 16.62
N ARG A 203 -4.33 -13.13 16.82
CA ARG A 203 -3.91 -14.06 15.77
C ARG A 203 -4.92 -15.19 15.71
N SER A 204 -5.39 -15.48 14.51
CA SER A 204 -6.30 -16.59 14.22
C SER A 204 -5.56 -17.79 13.64
N HIS A 205 -4.36 -17.56 13.07
CA HIS A 205 -3.57 -18.57 12.38
C HIS A 205 -2.12 -18.55 12.83
N ASP A 206 -1.51 -19.73 12.83
CA ASP A 206 -0.07 -19.89 13.01
C ASP A 206 0.66 -19.49 11.72
N THR A 207 1.58 -18.54 11.84
CA THR A 207 2.46 -18.04 10.78
C THR A 207 3.86 -17.87 11.36
N ASP A 208 4.89 -17.94 10.52
CA ASP A 208 6.29 -17.81 10.94
C ASP A 208 6.72 -16.35 11.24
N ASP A 209 5.83 -15.40 11.05
CA ASP A 209 6.02 -13.96 11.29
C ASP A 209 5.17 -13.44 12.46
N LYS A 210 5.26 -12.14 12.75
CA LYS A 210 4.54 -11.47 13.84
C LYS A 210 3.24 -10.80 13.41
N SER A 211 2.71 -11.11 12.22
CA SER A 211 1.44 -10.54 11.74
C SER A 211 0.29 -10.81 12.72
N THR A 212 -0.64 -9.87 12.81
CA THR A 212 -1.80 -9.87 13.70
C THR A 212 -2.98 -9.24 12.96
N ASN A 213 -4.18 -9.65 13.34
CA ASN A 213 -5.42 -9.04 12.88
C ASN A 213 -5.76 -7.83 13.76
N CYS A 214 -5.86 -6.66 13.14
CA CYS A 214 -5.99 -5.37 13.78
C CYS A 214 -7.17 -4.58 13.19
N TRP A 215 -8.32 -4.62 13.87
CA TRP A 215 -9.59 -4.12 13.34
C TRP A 215 -9.56 -2.63 12.96
N TRP A 216 -8.90 -1.79 13.75
CA TRP A 216 -8.85 -0.35 13.47
C TRP A 216 -7.93 -0.04 12.30
N VAL A 217 -6.86 -0.82 12.10
CA VAL A 217 -6.08 -0.75 10.86
C VAL A 217 -6.96 -1.17 9.69
N ALA A 218 -7.73 -2.26 9.81
CA ALA A 218 -8.61 -2.73 8.74
C ALA A 218 -9.65 -1.68 8.31
N VAL A 219 -10.18 -0.88 9.24
CA VAL A 219 -11.05 0.25 8.93
C VAL A 219 -10.32 1.32 8.12
N LEU A 220 -9.11 1.70 8.52
CA LEU A 220 -8.30 2.71 7.84
C LEU A 220 -7.77 2.25 6.47
N THR A 221 -7.55 0.95 6.31
CA THR A 221 -6.92 0.34 5.14
C THR A 221 -7.87 -0.53 4.34
N TYR A 222 -9.18 -0.35 4.50
CA TYR A 222 -10.18 -1.01 3.67
C TYR A 222 -10.13 -2.55 3.68
N GLY A 223 -9.66 -3.14 4.78
CA GLY A 223 -9.54 -4.59 4.98
C GLY A 223 -8.11 -5.13 5.12
N GLU A 224 -7.06 -4.32 4.94
CA GLU A 224 -5.67 -4.80 5.02
C GLU A 224 -5.16 -4.99 6.46
N GLY A 225 -5.96 -4.62 7.46
CA GLY A 225 -5.64 -4.87 8.86
C GLY A 225 -5.87 -6.33 9.30
N TRP A 226 -6.53 -7.16 8.50
CA TRP A 226 -6.66 -8.61 8.74
C TRP A 226 -5.38 -9.34 8.30
N HIS A 227 -4.26 -8.89 8.87
CA HIS A 227 -2.93 -9.17 8.34
C HIS A 227 -2.43 -10.58 8.67
N ASN A 228 -2.81 -11.13 9.83
CA ASN A 228 -2.49 -12.53 10.15
C ASN A 228 -3.25 -13.50 9.24
N ASN A 229 -4.52 -13.21 8.93
CA ASN A 229 -5.28 -13.99 7.95
C ASN A 229 -4.62 -13.92 6.57
N HIS A 230 -4.20 -12.73 6.14
CA HIS A 230 -3.47 -12.53 4.89
C HIS A 230 -2.16 -13.31 4.85
N HIS A 231 -1.34 -13.24 5.91
CA HIS A 231 -0.06 -13.94 5.94
C HIS A 231 -0.22 -15.47 5.97
N ALA A 232 -1.30 -15.99 6.55
CA ALA A 232 -1.64 -17.41 6.49
C ALA A 232 -2.12 -17.85 5.09
N TYR A 233 -2.90 -17.01 4.40
CA TYR A 233 -3.46 -17.31 3.08
C TYR A 233 -3.17 -16.22 2.05
N GLN A 234 -1.89 -15.98 1.76
CA GLN A 234 -1.42 -14.86 0.93
C GLN A 234 -2.05 -14.81 -0.47
N TYR A 235 -2.51 -15.95 -1.01
CA TYR A 235 -3.15 -16.03 -2.32
C TYR A 235 -4.65 -15.67 -2.30
N SER A 236 -5.26 -15.53 -1.11
CA SER A 236 -6.69 -15.28 -0.94
C SER A 236 -7.04 -13.86 -1.41
N ALA A 237 -8.19 -13.69 -2.04
CA ALA A 237 -8.74 -12.38 -2.37
C ALA A 237 -9.51 -11.75 -1.19
N ARG A 238 -9.84 -12.55 -0.18
CA ARG A 238 -10.57 -12.18 1.03
C ARG A 238 -9.65 -12.27 2.23
N HIS A 239 -9.43 -11.16 2.94
CA HIS A 239 -8.58 -11.12 4.13
C HIS A 239 -9.42 -11.21 5.42
N GLY A 240 -10.62 -10.60 5.43
CA GLY A 240 -11.56 -10.76 6.53
C GLY A 240 -12.30 -12.09 6.43
N LEU A 241 -11.92 -13.06 7.25
CA LEU A 241 -12.40 -14.45 7.23
C LEU A 241 -13.63 -14.64 8.13
N GLU A 242 -13.66 -13.96 9.27
CA GLU A 242 -14.81 -13.94 10.17
C GLU A 242 -15.92 -13.01 9.70
N TRP A 243 -17.15 -13.24 10.17
CA TRP A 243 -18.33 -12.46 9.75
C TRP A 243 -18.25 -10.97 10.15
N TRP A 244 -17.52 -10.66 11.22
CA TRP A 244 -17.33 -9.31 11.76
C TRP A 244 -16.05 -8.64 11.23
N GLU A 245 -15.18 -9.39 10.55
CA GLU A 245 -13.98 -8.87 9.92
C GLU A 245 -14.33 -8.15 8.61
N ILE A 246 -14.80 -6.90 8.73
CA ILE A 246 -15.22 -6.08 7.60
C ILE A 246 -14.04 -5.85 6.65
N ASP A 247 -14.19 -6.31 5.40
CA ASP A 247 -13.19 -6.18 4.34
C ASP A 247 -13.82 -5.49 3.13
N MET A 248 -13.70 -4.16 3.06
CA MET A 248 -14.30 -3.35 1.99
C MET A 248 -13.70 -3.71 0.63
N THR A 249 -12.41 -4.00 0.57
CA THR A 249 -11.73 -4.40 -0.67
C THR A 249 -12.31 -5.72 -1.19
N TRP A 250 -12.55 -6.70 -0.32
CA TRP A 250 -13.23 -7.94 -0.68
C TRP A 250 -14.66 -7.72 -1.17
N MET A 251 -15.41 -6.81 -0.54
CA MET A 251 -16.77 -6.48 -1.00
C MET A 251 -16.78 -5.96 -2.45
N ILE A 252 -15.78 -5.15 -2.82
CA ILE A 252 -15.61 -4.64 -4.19
C ILE A 252 -15.23 -5.79 -5.15
N ILE A 253 -14.27 -6.64 -4.76
CA ILE A 253 -13.87 -7.81 -5.58
C ILE A 253 -15.06 -8.75 -5.81
N SER A 254 -15.83 -9.02 -4.75
CA SER A 254 -17.07 -9.82 -4.81
C SER A 254 -18.10 -9.21 -5.76
N LEU A 255 -18.25 -7.89 -5.78
CA LEU A 255 -19.14 -7.21 -6.72
C LEU A 255 -18.64 -7.37 -8.16
N LEU A 256 -17.33 -7.18 -8.40
CA LEU A 256 -16.71 -7.39 -9.71
C LEU A 256 -16.87 -8.83 -10.19
N GLU A 257 -16.79 -9.81 -9.30
CA GLU A 257 -17.02 -11.22 -9.61
C GLU A 257 -18.48 -11.47 -10.02
N LYS A 258 -19.44 -10.94 -9.25
CA LYS A 258 -20.87 -11.05 -9.54
C LYS A 258 -21.25 -10.49 -10.91
N VAL A 259 -20.61 -9.40 -11.35
CA VAL A 259 -20.84 -8.82 -12.68
C VAL A 259 -19.93 -9.42 -13.77
N GLY A 260 -19.15 -10.45 -13.46
CA GLY A 260 -18.33 -11.20 -14.42
C GLY A 260 -17.01 -10.53 -14.83
N LEU A 261 -16.62 -9.44 -14.16
CA LEU A 261 -15.37 -8.72 -14.41
C LEU A 261 -14.18 -9.35 -13.66
N ALA A 262 -14.36 -9.80 -12.42
CA ALA A 262 -13.36 -10.60 -11.72
C ALA A 262 -13.57 -12.09 -11.99
N LYS A 263 -12.49 -12.80 -12.28
CA LYS A 263 -12.47 -14.23 -12.60
C LYS A 263 -11.33 -14.92 -11.86
N LYS A 264 -11.44 -16.24 -11.69
CA LYS A 264 -10.44 -17.06 -10.98
C LYS A 264 -10.14 -16.52 -9.58
N VAL A 265 -11.18 -16.07 -8.87
CA VAL A 265 -11.06 -15.56 -7.51
C VAL A 265 -10.66 -16.72 -6.61
N LYS A 266 -9.55 -16.54 -5.89
CA LYS A 266 -9.02 -17.52 -4.94
C LYS A 266 -9.45 -17.14 -3.54
N LEU A 267 -9.80 -18.14 -2.73
CA LEU A 267 -10.14 -17.97 -1.32
C LEU A 267 -9.27 -18.92 -0.50
N GLY A 268 -8.78 -18.46 0.65
CA GLY A 268 -8.15 -19.32 1.64
C GLY A 268 -9.14 -20.39 2.09
N ASN A 269 -8.67 -21.63 2.27
CA ASN A 269 -9.50 -22.72 2.77
C ASN A 269 -9.87 -22.43 4.23
N LEU A 270 -11.15 -22.14 4.50
CA LEU A 270 -11.74 -22.09 5.84
C LEU A 270 -12.02 -23.50 6.41
N ALA A 271 -11.60 -24.55 5.71
CA ALA A 271 -11.80 -25.93 6.12
C ALA A 271 -10.67 -26.35 7.05
N GLU A 272 -10.78 -26.01 8.33
CA GLU A 272 -10.35 -26.79 9.51
C GLU A 272 -10.59 -25.96 10.77
N GLY A 273 -11.79 -26.14 11.32
CA GLY A 273 -12.22 -25.68 12.64
C GLY A 273 -13.33 -26.61 13.14
#